data_AF-A0A1V9X042-F1
#
_entry.id   AF-A0A1V9X042-F1
#
_cell.length_a   1.000
_cell.length_b   1.000
_cell.length_c   1.000
_cell.angle_alpha   90.00
_cell.angle_beta   90.00
_cell.angle_gamma   90.00
#
_symmetry.space_group_name_H-M   'P 1'
#
loop_
_entity.id
_entity.type
_entity.pdbx_description
1 polymer ?
#
loop_
_entity_poly.entity_id
_entity_poly.type
_entity_poly.pdbx_seq_one_letter_code
_entity_poly.pdbx_strand_id
1 'polypeptide(L)'
;MDLTKITLPTQILERRSLLELYATFFTHADLFLNISSFETPRDRMVAMVGWYMSAYHVSLKPKRPKKPYNPVLGEIFRCFYRVDDEAATTSPRASRDGPLPWAKSSDLVFLAEQVSHQPPISAFYAECPTRQISCQAYVHTKTQFRGAYAVVQLVGKGKVMLHSHNEEFHCNFPTVYIR
;
A
#
# COMPACT_ATOMS: atom_id res chain seq x y z
N MET A 1 -7.32 -24.68 -11.68
CA MET A 1 -8.67 -24.22 -11.29
C MET A 1 -8.57 -22.80 -10.75
N ASP A 2 -9.50 -21.91 -11.13
CA ASP A 2 -9.55 -20.52 -10.62
C ASP A 2 -10.13 -20.51 -9.20
N LEU A 3 -9.34 -20.07 -8.23
CA LEU A 3 -9.69 -20.07 -6.81
C LEU A 3 -10.60 -18.89 -6.41
N THR A 4 -10.83 -17.91 -7.30
CA THR A 4 -11.70 -16.77 -6.98
C THR A 4 -13.18 -17.16 -6.85
N LYS A 5 -13.56 -18.31 -7.42
CA LYS A 5 -14.94 -18.83 -7.42
C LYS A 5 -15.23 -19.83 -6.30
N ILE A 6 -14.26 -20.08 -5.42
CA ILE A 6 -14.37 -21.05 -4.33
C ILE A 6 -14.32 -20.32 -3.00
N THR A 7 -15.32 -20.52 -2.17
CA THR A 7 -15.33 -20.01 -0.79
C THR A 7 -14.31 -20.77 0.04
N LEU A 8 -13.38 -20.02 0.62
CA LEU A 8 -12.32 -20.57 1.46
C LEU A 8 -12.78 -20.63 2.94
N PRO A 9 -12.31 -21.62 3.73
CA PRO A 9 -12.64 -21.71 5.16
C PRO A 9 -12.16 -20.48 5.94
N THR A 10 -12.92 -20.05 6.95
CA THR A 10 -12.59 -18.85 7.74
C THR A 10 -11.29 -18.97 8.54
N GLN A 11 -10.85 -20.19 8.84
CA GLN A 11 -9.62 -20.46 9.59
C GLN A 11 -8.35 -20.02 8.85
N ILE A 12 -8.40 -19.96 7.52
CA ILE A 12 -7.29 -19.49 6.69
C ILE A 12 -7.34 -17.98 6.42
N LEU A 13 -8.33 -17.27 6.99
CA LEU A 13 -8.43 -15.82 6.87
C LEU A 13 -7.65 -15.11 7.99
N GLU A 14 -7.13 -13.93 7.67
CA GLU A 14 -6.67 -12.94 8.64
C GLU A 14 -7.77 -11.97 9.02
N ARG A 15 -7.57 -11.19 10.09
CA ARG A 15 -8.59 -10.28 10.66
C ARG A 15 -8.75 -8.96 9.90
N ARG A 16 -8.19 -8.85 8.70
CA ARG A 16 -8.09 -7.61 7.92
C ARG A 16 -8.66 -7.82 6.53
N SER A 17 -9.26 -6.80 5.94
CA SER A 17 -9.58 -6.81 4.52
C SER A 17 -8.34 -6.55 3.67
N LEU A 18 -8.41 -6.83 2.37
CA LEU A 18 -7.33 -6.52 1.44
C LEU A 18 -6.95 -5.03 1.49
N LEU A 19 -7.92 -4.15 1.70
CA LEU A 19 -7.70 -2.70 1.76
C LEU A 19 -6.81 -2.32 2.96
N GLU A 20 -7.10 -2.86 4.14
CA GLU A 20 -6.27 -2.68 5.34
C GLU A 20 -4.91 -3.39 5.21
N LEU A 21 -4.85 -4.56 4.57
CA LEU A 21 -3.58 -5.24 4.33
C LEU A 21 -2.62 -4.36 3.51
N TYR A 22 -3.11 -3.68 2.47
CA TYR A 22 -2.26 -2.80 1.66
C TYR A 22 -1.82 -1.54 2.41
N ALA A 23 -2.53 -1.12 3.45
CA ALA A 23 -2.05 -0.08 4.33
C ALA A 23 -0.69 -0.46 4.95
N THR A 24 -0.42 -1.74 5.23
CA THR A 24 0.86 -2.16 5.83
C THR A 24 2.08 -1.93 4.94
N PHE A 25 1.91 -1.64 3.65
CA PHE A 25 3.03 -1.21 2.80
C PHE A 25 3.68 0.09 3.32
N PHE A 26 2.92 0.88 4.08
CA PHE A 26 3.38 2.11 4.71
C PHE A 26 3.69 1.95 6.21
N THR A 27 3.92 0.71 6.69
CA THR A 27 4.37 0.48 8.08
C THR A 27 5.66 1.24 8.38
N HIS A 28 6.56 1.31 7.41
CA HIS A 28 7.76 2.15 7.45
C HIS A 28 7.51 3.45 6.68
N ALA A 29 6.55 4.24 7.17
CA ALA A 29 6.21 5.54 6.58
C ALA A 29 7.40 6.50 6.57
N ASP A 30 8.27 6.42 7.58
CA ASP A 30 9.54 7.13 7.67
C ASP A 30 10.42 6.90 6.43
N LEU A 31 10.59 5.66 6.00
CA LEU A 31 11.37 5.33 4.81
C LEU A 31 10.73 5.89 3.54
N PHE A 32 9.40 5.83 3.42
CA PHE A 32 8.68 6.38 2.27
C PHE A 32 8.83 7.91 2.18
N LEU A 33 8.60 8.61 3.29
CA LEU A 33 8.68 10.07 3.33
C LEU A 33 10.11 10.58 3.14
N ASN A 34 11.12 9.78 3.48
CA ASN A 34 12.52 10.16 3.30
C ASN A 34 12.96 10.15 1.82
N ILE A 35 12.23 9.46 0.92
CA ILE A 35 12.61 9.36 -0.50
C ILE A 35 12.75 10.74 -1.14
N SER A 36 11.85 11.68 -0.85
CA SER A 36 11.88 13.03 -1.43
C SER A 36 13.02 13.92 -0.88
N SER A 37 13.65 13.50 0.22
CA SER A 37 14.69 14.28 0.90
C SER A 37 16.08 14.13 0.28
N PHE A 38 16.32 13.13 -0.57
CA PHE A 38 17.62 12.93 -1.22
C PHE A 38 17.79 13.79 -2.49
N GLU A 39 18.97 14.41 -2.63
CA GLU A 39 19.29 15.34 -3.73
C GLU A 39 19.58 14.62 -5.05
N THR A 40 20.29 13.49 -5.00
CA THR A 40 20.70 12.79 -6.23
C THR A 40 19.64 11.77 -6.67
N PRO A 41 19.37 11.62 -7.98
CA PRO A 41 18.44 10.59 -8.48
C PRO A 41 18.84 9.17 -8.06
N ARG A 42 20.14 8.90 -7.97
CA ARG A 42 20.68 7.60 -7.53
C ARG A 42 20.24 7.29 -6.10
N ASP A 43 20.41 8.23 -5.18
CA ASP A 43 20.10 7.97 -3.77
C ASP A 43 18.59 7.90 -3.53
N ARG A 44 17.79 8.67 -4.29
CA ARG A 44 16.33 8.53 -4.33
C ARG A 44 15.89 7.14 -4.81
N MET A 45 16.54 6.61 -5.86
CA MET A 45 16.27 5.24 -6.33
C MET A 45 16.61 4.20 -5.25
N VAL A 46 17.75 4.34 -4.56
CA VAL A 46 18.12 3.45 -3.46
C VAL A 46 17.11 3.51 -2.32
N ALA A 47 16.69 4.71 -1.92
CA ALA A 47 15.67 4.90 -0.89
C ALA A 47 14.31 4.31 -1.30
N MET A 48 13.89 4.53 -2.55
CA MET A 48 12.66 3.99 -3.11
C MET A 48 12.64 2.45 -3.08
N VAL A 49 13.74 1.82 -3.51
CA VAL A 49 13.89 0.35 -3.45
C VAL A 49 13.89 -0.13 -1.99
N GLY A 50 14.56 0.59 -1.09
CA GLY A 50 14.60 0.27 0.34
C GLY A 50 13.20 0.26 0.96
N TRP A 51 12.40 1.30 0.73
CA TRP A 51 11.01 1.34 1.16
C TRP A 51 10.18 0.21 0.52
N TYR A 52 10.27 0.04 -0.80
CA TYR A 52 9.48 -0.95 -1.53
C TYR A 52 9.75 -2.39 -1.07
N MET A 53 10.99 -2.73 -0.74
CA MET A 53 11.33 -4.03 -0.14
C MET A 53 10.78 -4.19 1.29
N SER A 54 10.82 -3.13 2.09
CA SER A 54 10.30 -3.14 3.47
C SER A 54 8.79 -3.43 3.52
N ALA A 55 8.04 -3.02 2.49
CA ALA A 55 6.60 -3.20 2.39
C ALA A 55 6.18 -4.69 2.43
N TYR A 56 6.95 -5.57 1.79
CA TYR A 56 6.64 -7.01 1.76
C TYR A 56 7.02 -7.74 3.04
N HIS A 57 8.07 -7.28 3.73
CA HIS A 57 8.53 -7.93 4.96
C HIS A 57 7.41 -7.97 6.02
N VAL A 58 6.65 -6.88 6.16
CA VAL A 58 5.58 -6.79 7.16
C VAL A 58 4.39 -7.68 6.77
N SER A 59 4.02 -7.71 5.49
CA SER A 59 2.91 -8.54 5.00
C SER A 59 3.20 -10.05 5.09
N LEU A 60 4.48 -10.45 5.16
CA LEU A 60 4.93 -11.85 5.24
C LEU A 60 5.20 -12.36 6.66
N LYS A 61 5.04 -11.53 7.70
CA LYS A 61 5.30 -11.91 9.11
C LYS A 61 4.48 -13.10 9.66
N PRO A 62 3.23 -13.40 9.22
CA PRO A 62 2.48 -14.51 9.80
C PRO A 62 3.18 -15.86 9.60
N LYS A 63 3.39 -16.63 10.69
CA LYS A 63 3.96 -18.00 10.65
C LYS A 63 3.15 -18.97 9.77
N ARG A 64 1.89 -18.64 9.45
CA ARG A 64 1.03 -19.39 8.54
C ARG A 64 0.45 -18.42 7.51
N PRO A 65 0.46 -18.75 6.21
CA PRO A 65 -0.13 -17.92 5.19
C PRO A 65 -1.62 -17.78 5.47
N LYS A 66 -2.06 -16.55 5.70
CA LYS A 66 -3.46 -16.19 5.86
C LYS A 66 -3.88 -15.29 4.72
N LYS A 67 -5.10 -15.48 4.25
CA LYS A 67 -5.68 -14.66 3.19
C LYS A 67 -6.48 -13.50 3.80
N PRO A 68 -6.33 -12.26 3.32
CA PRO A 68 -7.20 -11.16 3.73
C PRO A 68 -8.65 -11.41 3.31
N TYR A 69 -9.60 -10.78 4.01
CA TYR A 69 -10.97 -10.72 3.54
C TYR A 69 -11.02 -10.03 2.17
N ASN A 70 -11.81 -10.60 1.25
CA ASN A 70 -12.11 -9.96 -0.03
C ASN A 70 -13.03 -8.76 0.26
N PRO A 71 -12.64 -7.52 -0.08
CA PRO A 71 -13.49 -6.36 0.17
C PRO A 71 -14.78 -6.41 -0.65
N VAL A 72 -15.86 -5.86 -0.11
CA VAL A 72 -17.12 -5.67 -0.87
C VAL A 72 -17.02 -4.44 -1.79
N LEU A 73 -17.81 -4.38 -2.86
CA LEU A 73 -17.82 -3.22 -3.76
C LEU A 73 -18.17 -1.94 -2.98
N GLY A 74 -17.38 -0.88 -3.15
CA GLY A 74 -17.53 0.38 -2.42
C GLY A 74 -17.05 0.35 -0.98
N GLU A 75 -16.44 -0.76 -0.51
CA GLU A 75 -15.73 -0.75 0.78
C GLU A 75 -14.57 0.26 0.73
N ILE A 76 -14.45 1.08 1.76
CA ILE A 76 -13.41 2.08 1.91
C ILE A 76 -12.64 1.83 3.20
N PHE A 77 -11.31 1.83 3.11
CA PHE A 77 -10.41 1.87 4.24
C PHE A 77 -9.59 3.17 4.22
N ARG A 78 -9.44 3.81 5.38
CA ARG A 78 -8.70 5.07 5.51
C ARG A 78 -7.93 5.10 6.82
N CYS A 79 -6.67 5.50 6.76
CA CYS A 79 -5.83 5.68 7.93
C CYS A 79 -4.76 6.76 7.69
N PHE A 80 -4.01 7.09 8.72
CA PHE A 80 -2.84 7.96 8.59
C PHE A 80 -1.73 7.49 9.52
N TYR A 81 -0.50 7.81 9.13
CA TYR A 81 0.71 7.51 9.88
C TYR A 81 1.29 8.80 10.41
N ARG A 82 1.46 8.86 11.74
CA ARG A 82 2.19 9.95 12.39
C ARG A 82 3.67 9.64 12.25
N VAL A 83 4.39 10.53 11.58
CA VAL A 83 5.84 10.49 11.50
C VAL A 83 6.34 11.71 12.26
N ASP A 84 7.16 11.47 13.28
CA ASP A 84 7.74 12.55 14.07
C ASP A 84 8.65 13.39 13.17
N ASP A 85 8.30 14.66 13.01
CA ASP A 85 9.10 15.60 12.25
C ASP A 85 9.87 16.46 13.25
N GLU A 86 11.12 16.08 13.55
CA GLU A 86 11.98 16.84 14.48
C GLU A 86 12.22 18.28 14.00
N ALA A 87 12.02 18.55 12.71
CA ALA A 87 12.17 19.88 12.11
C ALA A 87 10.91 20.78 12.23
N ALA A 88 9.75 20.25 12.65
CA ALA A 88 8.51 21.02 12.70
C ALA A 88 8.44 21.92 13.96
N THR A 89 8.99 23.13 13.83
CA THR A 89 8.93 24.21 14.85
C THR A 89 7.55 24.84 15.01
N THR A 90 6.59 24.51 14.15
CA THR A 90 5.20 24.98 14.21
C THR A 90 4.25 23.80 14.37
N SER A 91 3.28 23.94 15.28
CA SER A 91 2.22 22.96 15.47
C SER A 91 1.49 22.69 14.14
N PRO A 92 1.57 21.49 13.57
CA PRO A 92 0.98 21.23 12.25
C PRO A 92 -0.54 21.35 12.36
N ARG A 93 -1.14 22.22 11.54
CA ARG A 93 -2.60 22.34 11.44
C ARG A 93 -3.16 21.11 10.71
N ALA A 94 -4.37 20.71 11.08
CA ALA A 94 -5.11 19.67 10.36
C ALA A 94 -5.30 20.11 8.90
N SER A 95 -5.09 19.19 7.96
CA SER A 95 -5.31 19.46 6.54
C SER A 95 -6.82 19.58 6.30
N ARG A 96 -7.30 20.77 5.94
CA ARG A 96 -8.73 20.98 5.66
C ARG A 96 -9.16 20.39 4.32
N ASP A 97 -8.22 20.29 3.37
CA ASP A 97 -8.49 19.91 1.98
C ASP A 97 -7.97 18.50 1.63
N GLY A 98 -7.42 17.77 2.60
CA GLY A 98 -6.91 16.41 2.41
C GLY A 98 -8.01 15.33 2.55
N PRO A 99 -7.73 14.09 2.09
CA PRO A 99 -8.68 12.97 2.14
C PRO A 99 -9.09 12.57 3.57
N LEU A 100 -8.32 13.00 4.59
CA LEU A 100 -8.65 12.85 6.01
C LEU A 100 -8.60 14.22 6.71
N PRO A 101 -9.75 14.85 7.01
CA PRO A 101 -9.80 16.19 7.61
C PRO A 101 -9.17 16.31 9.01
N TRP A 102 -8.96 15.19 9.70
CA TRP A 102 -8.36 15.14 11.03
C TRP A 102 -6.88 14.73 11.03
N ALA A 103 -6.30 14.43 9.87
CA ALA A 103 -4.87 14.19 9.73
C ALA A 103 -4.13 15.52 9.59
N LYS A 104 -2.92 15.59 10.15
CA LYS A 104 -2.04 16.76 9.96
C LYS A 104 -1.46 16.75 8.55
N SER A 105 -1.08 17.91 8.03
CA SER A 105 -0.38 17.98 6.73
C SER A 105 1.00 17.30 6.73
N SER A 106 1.56 17.03 7.92
CA SER A 106 2.77 16.26 8.15
C SER A 106 2.55 14.75 8.18
N ASP A 107 1.32 14.29 8.39
CA ASP A 107 1.01 12.88 8.45
C ASP A 107 0.96 12.31 7.02
N LEU A 108 1.36 11.04 6.87
CA LEU A 108 1.11 10.29 5.65
C LEU A 108 -0.31 9.75 5.69
N VAL A 109 -1.18 10.25 4.81
CA VAL A 109 -2.56 9.76 4.69
C VAL A 109 -2.61 8.59 3.71
N PHE A 110 -3.42 7.59 4.00
CA PHE A 110 -3.71 6.44 3.13
C PHE A 110 -5.22 6.24 2.98
N LEU A 111 -5.65 6.04 1.74
CA LEU A 111 -7.02 5.75 1.32
C LEU A 111 -7.02 4.54 0.39
N ALA A 112 -7.98 3.65 0.57
CA ALA A 112 -8.17 2.49 -0.27
C ALA A 112 -9.66 2.27 -0.51
N GLU A 113 -10.02 1.86 -1.72
CA GLU A 113 -11.40 1.57 -2.10
C GLU A 113 -11.47 0.33 -2.99
N GLN A 114 -12.48 -0.50 -2.76
CA GLN A 114 -12.84 -1.57 -3.69
C GLN A 114 -13.71 -1.00 -4.82
N VAL A 115 -13.08 -0.69 -5.95
CA VAL A 115 -13.72 0.01 -7.09
C VAL A 115 -14.40 -0.93 -8.09
N SER A 116 -14.11 -2.23 -8.04
CA SER A 116 -14.80 -3.23 -8.85
C SER A 116 -14.86 -4.58 -8.14
N HIS A 117 -15.91 -5.37 -8.39
CA HIS A 117 -16.07 -6.72 -7.84
C HIS A 117 -15.83 -7.82 -8.88
N GLN A 118 -16.11 -7.56 -10.17
CA GLN A 118 -15.98 -8.53 -11.26
C GLN A 118 -15.35 -7.86 -12.50
N PRO A 119 -14.01 -7.90 -12.66
CA PRO A 119 -13.02 -8.50 -11.76
C PRO A 119 -12.81 -7.69 -10.46
N PRO A 120 -12.37 -8.31 -9.35
CA PRO A 120 -12.12 -7.59 -8.10
C PRO A 120 -10.91 -6.66 -8.22
N ILE A 121 -11.13 -5.35 -8.26
CA ILE A 121 -10.09 -4.32 -8.34
C ILE A 121 -10.18 -3.45 -7.09
N SER A 122 -9.05 -3.31 -6.40
CA SER A 122 -8.87 -2.35 -5.31
C SER A 122 -7.95 -1.23 -5.78
N ALA A 123 -8.33 0.01 -5.51
CA ALA A 123 -7.52 1.20 -5.74
C ALA A 123 -6.98 1.74 -4.42
N PHE A 124 -5.80 2.33 -4.45
CA PHE A 124 -5.07 2.85 -3.30
C PHE A 124 -4.49 4.22 -3.62
N TYR A 125 -4.50 5.10 -2.64
CA TYR A 125 -3.89 6.42 -2.68
C TYR A 125 -3.21 6.72 -1.35
N ALA A 126 -2.02 7.31 -1.38
CA ALA A 126 -1.35 7.82 -0.20
C ALA A 126 -0.67 9.15 -0.51
N GLU A 127 -0.66 10.08 0.44
CA GLU A 127 0.00 11.38 0.25
C GLU A 127 0.51 11.98 1.56
N CYS A 128 1.58 12.77 1.43
CA CYS A 128 2.07 13.64 2.49
C CYS A 128 2.40 15.01 1.87
N PRO A 129 1.52 16.02 2.01
CA PRO A 129 1.69 17.32 1.37
C PRO A 129 2.98 18.04 1.77
N THR A 130 3.36 18.00 3.05
CA THR A 130 4.59 18.64 3.54
C THR A 130 5.87 18.05 2.95
N ARG A 131 5.87 16.73 2.68
CA ARG A 131 6.99 16.01 2.06
C ARG A 131 6.90 15.98 0.53
N GLN A 132 5.86 16.59 -0.05
CA GLN A 132 5.66 16.70 -1.50
C GLN A 132 5.79 15.33 -2.20
N ILE A 133 5.17 14.30 -1.61
CA ILE A 133 5.20 12.93 -2.12
C ILE A 133 3.79 12.32 -2.13
N SER A 134 3.45 11.60 -3.19
CA SER A 134 2.21 10.83 -3.31
C SER A 134 2.45 9.45 -3.93
N CYS A 135 1.55 8.52 -3.65
CA CYS A 135 1.54 7.18 -4.19
C CYS A 135 0.12 6.83 -4.64
N GLN A 136 -0.02 6.32 -5.85
CA GLN A 136 -1.27 5.76 -6.35
C GLN A 136 -1.03 4.34 -6.84
N ALA A 137 -1.94 3.43 -6.54
CA ALA A 137 -1.84 2.06 -7.01
C ALA A 137 -3.22 1.46 -7.24
N TYR A 138 -3.26 0.41 -8.05
CA TYR A 138 -4.40 -0.50 -8.08
C TYR A 138 -3.91 -1.93 -8.19
N VAL A 139 -4.70 -2.86 -7.68
CA VAL A 139 -4.40 -4.28 -7.78
C VAL A 139 -5.67 -5.09 -8.04
N HIS A 140 -5.51 -6.13 -8.84
CA HIS A 140 -6.44 -7.22 -9.03
C HIS A 140 -5.67 -8.54 -8.89
N THR A 141 -6.24 -9.51 -8.18
CA THR A 141 -5.59 -10.80 -7.90
C THR A 141 -6.12 -11.88 -8.82
N LYS A 142 -5.22 -12.59 -9.50
CA LYS A 142 -5.53 -13.81 -10.24
C LYS A 142 -4.89 -15.00 -9.53
N THR A 143 -5.72 -15.95 -9.08
CA THR A 143 -5.24 -17.09 -8.29
C THR A 143 -5.45 -18.39 -9.05
N GLN A 144 -4.38 -19.18 -9.19
CA GLN A 144 -4.41 -20.49 -9.84
C GLN A 144 -3.94 -21.58 -8.86
N PHE A 145 -4.77 -22.61 -8.66
CA PHE A 145 -4.36 -23.82 -7.97
C PHE A 145 -3.66 -24.79 -8.94
N ARG A 146 -2.47 -25.26 -8.58
CA ARG A 146 -1.62 -26.17 -9.37
C ARG A 146 -1.32 -27.49 -8.65
N GLY A 147 -2.27 -27.98 -7.85
CA GLY A 147 -2.12 -29.22 -7.10
C GLY A 147 -1.29 -29.03 -5.84
N ALA A 148 0.03 -29.12 -5.94
CA ALA A 148 0.91 -29.02 -4.77
C ALA A 148 1.12 -27.58 -4.26
N TYR A 149 0.72 -26.56 -5.02
CA TYR A 149 0.89 -25.16 -4.65
C TYR A 149 -0.18 -24.27 -5.30
N ALA A 150 -0.34 -23.07 -4.75
CA ALA A 150 -1.14 -22.01 -5.34
C ALA A 150 -0.23 -20.88 -5.84
N VAL A 151 -0.63 -20.28 -6.97
CA VAL A 151 0.03 -19.12 -7.57
C VAL A 151 -0.93 -17.95 -7.52
N VAL A 152 -0.53 -16.86 -6.88
CA VAL A 152 -1.27 -15.60 -6.81
C VAL A 152 -0.52 -14.56 -7.62
N GLN A 153 -1.08 -14.20 -8.78
CA GLN A 153 -0.57 -13.11 -9.60
C GLN A 153 -1.24 -11.81 -9.16
N LEU A 154 -0.41 -10.86 -8.75
CA LEU A 154 -0.82 -9.50 -8.41
C LEU A 154 -0.77 -8.65 -9.69
N VAL A 155 -1.91 -8.48 -10.34
CA VAL A 155 -2.04 -7.69 -11.57
C VAL A 155 -2.35 -6.25 -11.18
N GLY A 156 -1.41 -5.35 -11.40
CA GLY A 156 -1.55 -3.97 -10.97
C GLY A 156 -0.28 -3.17 -11.22
N LYS A 157 -0.36 -1.88 -10.95
CA LYS A 157 0.79 -0.97 -10.97
C LYS A 157 0.69 -0.01 -9.79
N GLY A 158 1.82 0.28 -9.16
CA GLY A 158 2.00 1.41 -8.27
C GLY A 158 2.79 2.50 -8.96
N LYS A 159 2.46 3.75 -8.66
CA LYS A 159 3.22 4.93 -9.09
C LYS A 159 3.47 5.81 -7.87
N VAL A 160 4.73 6.12 -7.60
CA VAL A 160 5.14 7.09 -6.58
C VAL A 160 5.60 8.35 -7.30
N MET A 161 5.07 9.50 -6.90
CA MET A 161 5.42 10.81 -7.45
C MET A 161 6.15 11.64 -6.41
N LEU A 162 7.34 12.12 -6.77
CA LEU A 162 8.08 13.11 -5.99
C LEU A 162 7.82 14.48 -6.62
N HIS A 163 6.88 15.24 -6.05
CA HIS A 163 6.44 16.50 -6.63
C HIS A 163 7.55 17.57 -6.62
N SER A 164 8.42 17.55 -5.61
CA SER A 164 9.58 18.44 -5.51
C SER A 164 10.62 18.24 -6.62
N HIS A 165 10.73 17.02 -7.17
CA HIS A 165 11.72 16.66 -8.20
C HIS A 165 11.10 16.46 -9.57
N ASN A 166 9.76 16.53 -9.69
CA ASN A 166 9.01 16.15 -10.87
C ASN A 166 9.40 14.75 -11.40
N GLU A 167 9.58 13.79 -10.49
CA GLU A 167 10.08 12.45 -10.78
C GLU A 167 9.05 11.38 -10.38
N GLU A 168 8.91 10.35 -11.22
CA GLU A 168 7.99 9.24 -10.99
C GLU A 168 8.69 7.88 -10.96
N PHE A 169 8.26 7.02 -10.02
CA PHE A 169 8.71 5.64 -9.90
C PHE A 169 7.55 4.69 -10.18
N HIS A 170 7.75 3.73 -11.07
CA HIS A 170 6.76 2.71 -11.41
C HIS A 170 7.10 1.39 -10.72
N CYS A 171 6.18 0.90 -9.89
CA CYS A 171 6.31 -0.35 -9.16
C CYS A 171 5.40 -1.41 -9.76
N ASN A 172 5.95 -2.58 -10.07
CA ASN A 172 5.16 -3.77 -10.33
C ASN A 172 4.85 -4.50 -9.01
N PHE A 173 4.14 -5.61 -9.06
CA PHE A 173 3.91 -6.48 -7.90
C PHE A 173 4.46 -7.88 -8.20
N PRO A 174 5.13 -8.54 -7.25
CA PRO A 174 5.64 -9.88 -7.44
C PRO A 174 4.51 -10.91 -7.49
N THR A 175 4.77 -12.03 -8.14
CA THR A 175 3.89 -13.20 -8.03
C THR A 175 4.16 -13.91 -6.71
N VAL A 176 3.10 -14.21 -5.96
CA VAL A 176 3.19 -14.92 -4.68
C VAL A 176 2.92 -16.40 -4.91
N TYR A 177 3.79 -17.26 -4.37
CA TYR A 177 3.64 -18.71 -4.39
C TYR A 177 3.35 -19.20 -2.97
N ILE A 178 2.30 -20.03 -2.83
CA ILE A 178 1.94 -20.67 -1.57
C ILE A 178 2.20 -22.16 -1.75
N ARG A 179 3.18 -22.69 -1.02
CA ARG A 179 3.57 -24.12 -1.01
C ARG A 179 3.10 -24.77 0.29
#